data_AF-A0A938DJ50-F1
#
_entry.id   AF-A0A938DJ50-F1
#
_cell.length_a   1.000
_cell.length_b   1.000
_cell.length_c   1.000
_cell.angle_alpha   90.00
_cell.angle_beta   90.00
_cell.angle_gamma   90.00
#
_symmetry.space_group_name_H-M   'P 1'
#
loop_
_entity.id
_entity.type
_entity.pdbx_description
1 polymer ?
#
loop_
_entity_poly.entity_id
_entity_poly.type
_entity_poly.pdbx_seq_one_letter_code
_entity_poly.pdbx_strand_id
1 'polypeptide(L)' 'MVISCDTCVARDTAACADCIVPMLCGEPQHDAVIFDYEELRTLAVLAKSGLVPRLRHQRSA' A
#
# COMPACT_ATOMS: atom_id res chain seq x y z
N MET A 1 -1.23 -10.95 -9.52
CA MET A 1 -0.14 -10.48 -8.65
C MET A 1 -0.51 -10.86 -7.22
N VAL A 2 0.33 -11.61 -6.51
CA VAL A 2 0.04 -12.09 -5.15
C VAL A 2 0.97 -11.40 -4.17
N ILE A 3 0.43 -10.80 -3.12
CA ILE A 3 1.19 -10.27 -1.99
C ILE A 3 1.29 -11.40 -0.96
N SER A 4 2.50 -11.76 -0.53
CA SER A 4 2.72 -12.76 0.53
C SER A 4 3.63 -12.15 1.58
N CYS A 5 3.09 -11.98 2.79
CA CYS A 5 3.89 -11.53 3.92
C CYS A 5 5.02 -12.53 4.24
N ASP A 6 4.91 -13.82 3.88
CA ASP A 6 5.87 -14.89 4.24
C ASP A 6 7.25 -14.67 3.63
N THR A 7 7.29 -13.97 2.50
CA THR A 7 8.53 -13.63 1.78
C THR A 7 8.87 -12.13 1.89
N CYS A 8 8.25 -11.40 2.82
CA CYS A 8 8.50 -9.97 2.99
C CYS A 8 9.72 -9.73 3.87
N VAL A 9 10.68 -8.93 3.39
CA VAL A 9 11.91 -8.60 4.15
C VAL A 9 11.65 -7.82 5.44
N ALA A 10 10.48 -7.18 5.55
CA ALA A 10 10.10 -6.40 6.73
C ALA A 10 9.38 -7.23 7.80
N ARG A 11 9.13 -8.53 7.57
CA ARG A 11 8.43 -9.42 8.51
C ARG A 11 9.05 -9.35 9.91
N ASP A 12 8.18 -9.36 10.92
CA ASP A 12 8.54 -9.30 12.35
C ASP A 12 9.29 -8.02 12.80
N THR A 13 9.29 -6.98 11.97
CA THR A 13 9.80 -5.65 12.34
C THR A 13 8.68 -4.69 12.72
N ALA A 14 9.04 -3.54 13.31
CA ALA A 14 8.09 -2.44 13.56
C ALA A 14 7.37 -1.97 12.28
N ALA A 15 8.02 -2.09 11.11
CA ALA A 15 7.39 -1.77 9.83
C ALA A 15 6.29 -2.76 9.43
N CYS A 16 6.38 -4.02 9.86
CA CYS A 16 5.32 -5.02 9.63
C CYS A 16 4.13 -4.79 10.55
N ALA A 17 4.37 -4.35 11.79
CA ALA A 17 3.30 -3.99 12.73
C ALA A 17 2.49 -2.76 12.25
N ASP A 18 3.15 -1.84 11.55
CA ASP A 18 2.57 -0.64 10.93
C ASP A 18 2.20 -0.87 9.44
N CYS A 19 1.91 -2.11 9.05
CA CYS A 19 1.60 -2.45 7.66
C CYS A 19 0.09 -2.41 7.37
N ILE A 20 -0.28 -1.96 6.16
CA ILE A 20 -1.68 -1.94 5.69
C ILE A 20 -2.18 -3.31 5.18
N VAL A 21 -1.29 -4.28 4.93
CA VAL A 21 -1.65 -5.57 4.30
C VAL A 21 -2.74 -6.34 5.08
N PRO A 22 -2.74 -6.41 6.42
CA PRO A 22 -3.86 -7.00 7.16
C PRO A 22 -5.21 -6.35 6.87
N MET A 23 -5.24 -5.04 6.60
CA MET A 23 -6.47 -4.31 6.23
C MET A 23 -6.93 -4.62 4.82
N LEU A 24 -6.00 -4.89 3.88
CA LEU A 24 -6.32 -5.24 2.49
C LEU A 24 -6.80 -6.69 2.34
N CYS A 25 -6.30 -7.60 3.19
CA CYS A 25 -6.60 -9.04 3.12
C CYS A 25 -7.74 -9.48 4.05
N GLY A 26 -8.27 -8.58 4.89
CA GLY A 26 -9.44 -8.84 5.74
C GLY A 26 -10.76 -8.65 5.00
N GLU A 27 -11.87 -8.74 5.74
CA GLU A 27 -13.17 -8.36 5.18
C GLU A 27 -13.18 -6.87 4.83
N PRO A 28 -13.79 -6.47 3.70
CA PRO A 28 -13.89 -5.07 3.34
C PRO A 28 -14.73 -4.33 4.39
N GLN A 29 -14.05 -3.53 5.21
CA GLN A 29 -14.66 -2.81 6.33
C GLN A 29 -15.20 -1.42 5.91
N HIS A 30 -14.98 -1.02 4.65
CA HIS A 30 -15.25 0.32 4.15
C HIS A 30 -15.81 0.28 2.73
N ASP A 31 -16.63 1.28 2.41
CA ASP A 31 -17.12 1.52 1.05
C ASP A 31 -15.98 1.87 0.08
N ALA A 32 -16.16 1.54 -1.20
CA ALA A 32 -15.18 1.82 -2.23
C ALA A 32 -14.96 3.34 -2.39
N VAL A 33 -13.70 3.78 -2.37
CA VAL A 33 -13.34 5.16 -2.69
C VAL A 33 -13.31 5.31 -4.20
N ILE A 34 -14.15 6.22 -4.71
CA ILE A 34 -14.21 6.56 -6.14
C ILE A 34 -13.45 7.87 -6.34
N PHE A 35 -12.51 7.86 -7.30
CA PHE A 35 -11.80 9.05 -7.72
C PHE A 35 -12.24 9.45 -9.13
N ASP A 36 -12.42 10.74 -9.35
CA ASP A 36 -12.55 11.29 -10.69
C ASP A 36 -11.19 11.41 -11.41
N TYR A 37 -11.23 11.83 -12.67
CA TYR A 37 -10.04 11.95 -13.50
C TYR A 37 -9.05 13.02 -12.99
N GLU A 38 -9.55 14.14 -12.47
CA GLU A 38 -8.71 15.23 -11.97
C GLU A 38 -8.02 14.83 -10.66
N GLU A 39 -8.74 14.14 -9.78
CA GLU A 39 -8.21 13.59 -8.54
C GLU A 39 -7.09 12.58 -8.83
N LEU A 40 -7.30 11.64 -9.76
CA LEU A 40 -6.28 10.69 -10.18
C LEU A 40 -5.04 11.37 -10.76
N ARG A 41 -5.22 12.43 -11.56
CA ARG A 41 -4.12 13.23 -12.10
C ARG A 41 -3.34 13.92 -10.99
N THR A 42 -4.02 14.46 -9.99
CA THR A 42 -3.41 15.11 -8.83
C THR A 42 -2.60 14.11 -8.01
N LEU A 43 -3.16 12.95 -7.69
CA LEU A 43 -2.45 11.88 -6.99
C LEU A 43 -1.18 11.45 -7.73
N ALA A 44 -1.21 11.38 -9.06
CA ALA A 44 -0.04 11.07 -9.88
C ALA A 44 1.06 12.16 -9.79
N VAL A 45 0.68 13.44 -9.71
CA VAL A 45 1.64 14.54 -9.50
C VAL A 45 2.28 14.44 -8.13
N LEU A 46 1.48 14.21 -7.08
CA LEU A 46 1.98 14.02 -5.72
C LEU A 46 2.91 12.82 -5.63
N ALA A 47 2.61 11.73 -6.34
CA ALA A 47 3.48 10.56 -6.41
C ALA A 47 4.82 10.86 -7.07
N LYS A 48 4.80 11.60 -8.18
CA LYS A 48 6.01 12.00 -8.91
C LYS A 48 6.88 12.96 -8.10
N SER A 49 6.28 13.85 -7.31
CA SER A 49 7.00 14.79 -6.44
C SER A 49 7.47 14.17 -5.12
N GLY A 50 7.09 12.92 -4.81
CA GLY A 50 7.48 12.25 -3.57
C GLY A 50 6.64 12.65 -2.35
N LEU A 51 5.49 13.29 -2.57
CA LEU A 51 4.56 13.70 -1.52
C LEU A 51 3.57 12.60 -1.10
N VAL A 52 3.60 11.44 -1.73
CA VAL A 52 2.87 10.24 -1.27
C VAL A 52 3.85 9.15 -0.85
N PRO A 53 3.51 8.35 0.18
CA PRO A 53 4.31 7.21 0.59
C PRO A 53 4.52 6.23 -0.57
N ARG A 54 5.74 5.74 -0.72
CA ARG A 54 6.05 4.62 -1.63
C ARG A 54 5.57 3.31 -1.01
N LEU A 55 5.29 2.32 -1.87
CA LEU A 55 5.05 0.96 -1.41
C LEU A 55 6.29 0.44 -0.67
N ARG A 56 6.11 0.09 0.61
CA ARG A 56 7.18 -0.43 1.50
C ARG A 56 7.43 -1.93 1.31
N HIS A 57 6.50 -2.65 0.67
CA HIS A 57 6.62 -4.09 0.46
C HIS A 57 7.75 -4.42 -0.51
N GLN A 58 8.71 -5.21 -0.04
CA GLN A 58 9.83 -5.73 -0.82
C GLN A 58 9.91 -7.25 -0.59
N ARG A 59 10.02 -8.00 -1.69
CA ARG A 59 10.17 -9.45 -1.63
C ARG A 59 11.62 -9.79 -1.30
N SER A 60 11.84 -10.75 -0.40
CA SER A 60 13.14 -11.38 -0.21
C SER A 60 13.54 -12.10 -1.49
N ALA A 61 14.83 -12.05 -1.84
CA ALA A 61 15.37 -12.81 -2.96
C ALA A 61 15.09 -14.31 -2.82
#